data_AF-A0A7L3L5K5-F1
#
_entry.id   AF-A0A7L3L5K5-F1
#
_cell.length_a   1.000
_cell.length_b   1.000
_cell.length_c   1.000
_cell.angle_alpha   90.00
_cell.angle_beta   90.00
_cell.angle_gamma   90.00
#
_symmetry.space_group_name_H-M   'P 1'
#
loop_
_entity.id
_entity.type
_entity.pdbx_description
1 polymer ?
#
loop_
_entity_poly.entity_id
_entity_poly.type
_entity_poly.pdbx_seq_one_letter_code
_entity_poly.pdbx_strand_id
1 'polypeptide(L)'
;LLRKKFREFARETGSVGQEWVDRVNLTIEDLIDAGHVEAATMAEWKDGLNECWADLLELIDTRMQLLDASYILHKYFYDGEELLALIAARRQELQQDLQSEDAGTVEAFHRMHSTFERSLQLLEDQVRKFQDRAAQLQTAYAGEKAAGIQEVEQEVSQAFRGLLEACGGLQAWLRDMADKHRFFSMAKDLLSWMESTMRQMKTQENPR
;
A
#
# COMPACT_ATOMS: atom_id res chain seq x y z
N LEU A 1 -9.85 14.92 8.48
CA LEU A 1 -10.38 16.28 8.81
C LEU A 1 -9.88 16.78 10.18
N LEU A 2 -10.02 15.99 11.26
CA LEU A 2 -9.66 16.40 12.62
C LEU A 2 -8.18 16.83 12.79
N ARG A 3 -7.22 16.03 12.29
CA ARG A 3 -5.79 16.37 12.32
C ARG A 3 -5.47 17.73 11.69
N LYS A 4 -6.05 18.01 10.52
CA LYS A 4 -5.80 19.26 9.79
C LYS A 4 -6.30 20.45 10.59
N LYS A 5 -7.55 20.37 11.09
CA LYS A 5 -8.14 21.40 11.95
C LYS A 5 -7.33 21.63 13.23
N PHE A 6 -6.84 20.56 13.85
CA PHE A 6 -6.03 20.69 15.07
C PHE A 6 -4.65 21.31 14.80
N ARG A 7 -4.04 21.04 13.64
CA ARG A 7 -2.79 21.68 13.23
C ARG A 7 -2.96 23.18 12.97
N GLU A 8 -4.09 23.56 12.38
CA GLU A 8 -4.46 24.98 12.20
C GLU A 8 -4.65 25.66 13.56
N PHE A 9 -5.41 25.03 14.47
CA PHE A 9 -5.57 25.47 15.85
C PHE A 9 -4.21 25.64 16.57
N ALA A 10 -3.36 24.62 16.57
CA ALA A 10 -2.04 24.66 17.22
C ALA A 10 -1.17 25.81 16.72
N ARG A 11 -1.17 26.05 15.39
CA ARG A 11 -0.43 27.14 14.78
C ARG A 11 -0.97 28.51 15.19
N GLU A 12 -2.29 28.69 15.16
CA GLU A 12 -2.93 29.95 15.52
C GLU A 12 -2.77 30.25 17.02
N THR A 13 -3.03 29.27 17.88
CA THR A 13 -2.84 29.38 19.32
C THR A 13 -1.39 29.67 19.67
N GLY A 14 -0.42 28.94 19.08
CA GLY A 14 0.99 29.17 19.32
C GLY A 14 1.44 30.57 18.92
N SER A 15 1.04 31.06 17.74
CA SER A 15 1.41 32.40 17.27
C SER A 15 0.79 33.51 18.13
N VAL A 16 -0.53 33.50 18.31
CA VAL A 16 -1.24 34.56 19.02
C VAL A 16 -0.95 34.52 20.52
N GLY A 17 -0.88 33.31 21.09
CA GLY A 17 -0.60 33.13 22.50
C GLY A 17 0.83 33.52 22.86
N GLN A 18 1.83 33.16 22.05
CA GLN A 18 3.21 33.56 22.31
C GLN A 18 3.38 35.08 22.28
N GLU A 19 2.84 35.76 21.26
CA GLU A 19 2.88 37.23 21.18
C GLU A 19 2.23 37.91 22.39
N TRP A 20 1.15 37.32 22.92
CA TRP A 20 0.48 37.83 24.10
C TRP A 20 1.28 37.60 25.37
N VAL A 21 1.82 36.39 25.57
CA VAL A 21 2.68 36.05 26.72
C VAL A 21 3.93 36.93 26.74
N ASP A 22 4.59 37.10 25.59
CA ASP A 22 5.78 37.95 25.46
C ASP A 22 5.47 39.39 25.85
N ARG A 23 4.33 39.94 25.41
CA ARG A 23 3.90 41.31 25.74
C ARG A 23 3.63 41.48 27.23
N VAL A 24 2.95 40.53 27.86
CA VAL A 24 2.66 40.56 29.30
C VAL A 24 3.94 40.45 30.10
N ASN A 25 4.84 39.54 29.71
CA ASN A 25 6.16 39.39 30.33
C ASN A 25 6.96 40.69 30.28
N LEU A 26 7.04 41.33 29.11
CA LEU A 26 7.70 42.64 28.94
C LEU A 26 7.10 43.72 29.83
N THR A 27 5.77 43.79 29.88
CA THR A 27 5.07 44.79 30.71
C THR A 27 5.36 44.58 32.21
N ILE A 28 5.41 43.33 32.66
CA ILE A 28 5.74 43.00 34.04
C ILE A 28 7.21 43.31 34.34
N GLU A 29 8.13 42.99 33.43
CA GLU A 29 9.57 43.33 33.55
C GLU A 29 9.77 44.84 33.69
N ASP A 30 9.14 45.66 32.84
CA ASP A 30 9.23 47.12 32.90
C ASP A 30 8.74 47.67 34.26
N LEU A 31 7.66 47.10 34.82
CA LEU A 31 7.13 47.51 36.13
C LEU A 31 8.05 47.12 37.28
N ILE A 32 8.67 45.94 37.21
CA ILE A 32 9.64 45.48 38.20
C ILE A 32 10.88 46.39 38.17
N ASP A 33 11.39 46.69 36.97
CA ASP A 33 12.56 47.56 36.78
C ASP A 33 12.30 49.01 37.24
N ALA A 34 11.06 49.49 37.12
CA ALA A 34 10.63 50.78 37.66
C ALA A 34 10.49 50.81 39.19
N GLY A 35 10.70 49.68 39.88
CA GLY A 35 10.63 49.58 41.34
C GLY A 35 9.19 49.56 41.87
N HIS A 36 8.25 48.96 41.14
CA HIS A 36 6.85 48.87 41.55
C HIS A 36 6.70 48.20 42.92
N VAL A 37 5.79 48.72 43.75
CA VAL A 37 5.58 48.28 45.15
C VAL A 37 5.18 46.81 45.29
N GLU A 38 4.59 46.24 44.24
CA GLU A 38 4.15 44.83 44.16
C GLU A 38 5.06 43.97 43.26
N ALA A 39 6.31 44.38 43.01
CA ALA A 39 7.23 43.68 42.10
C ALA A 39 7.37 42.18 42.41
N ALA A 40 7.40 41.79 43.69
CA ALA A 40 7.46 40.38 44.10
C ALA A 40 6.23 39.59 43.65
N THR A 41 5.03 40.10 43.90
CA THR A 41 3.76 39.48 43.48
C THR A 41 3.65 39.40 41.95
N MET A 42 4.10 40.46 41.25
CA MET A 42 4.09 40.49 39.79
C MET A 42 5.03 39.45 39.18
N ALA A 43 6.20 39.23 39.79
CA ALA A 43 7.12 38.16 39.39
C ALA A 43 6.49 36.78 39.58
N GLU A 44 5.82 36.52 40.70
CA GLU A 44 5.09 35.26 40.92
C GLU A 44 4.01 35.01 39.85
N TRP A 45 3.25 36.05 39.48
CA TRP A 45 2.24 35.92 38.42
C TRP A 45 2.85 35.69 37.04
N LYS A 46 3.97 36.33 36.74
CA LYS A 46 4.74 36.12 35.52
C LYS A 46 5.20 34.66 35.42
N ASP A 47 5.76 34.13 36.49
CA ASP A 47 6.25 32.75 36.53
C ASP A 47 5.09 31.76 36.34
N GLY A 48 3.98 31.95 37.06
CA GLY A 48 2.79 31.11 36.91
C GLY A 48 2.14 31.20 35.51
N LEU A 49 2.21 32.36 34.86
CA LEU A 49 1.75 32.51 33.48
C LEU A 49 2.63 31.70 32.52
N ASN A 50 3.95 31.80 32.66
CA ASN A 50 4.89 31.09 31.80
C ASN A 50 4.82 29.57 32.00
N GLU A 51 4.59 29.10 33.23
CA GLU A 51 4.35 27.69 33.53
C GLU A 51 3.07 27.19 32.85
N CYS A 52 1.93 27.88 33.05
CA CYS A 52 0.66 27.54 32.38
C CYS A 52 0.79 27.53 30.84
N TRP A 53 1.57 28.45 30.29
CA TRP A 53 1.80 28.53 28.84
C TRP A 53 2.65 27.36 28.34
N ALA A 54 3.71 27.00 29.06
CA ALA A 54 4.54 25.84 28.75
C ALA A 54 3.72 24.54 28.78
N ASP A 55 2.90 24.35 29.83
CA ASP A 55 1.99 23.21 29.96
C ASP A 55 1.00 23.12 28.78
N LEU A 56 0.44 24.26 28.36
CA LEU A 56 -0.47 24.31 27.22
C LEU A 56 0.22 23.87 25.92
N LEU A 57 1.45 24.32 25.68
CA LEU A 57 2.23 23.92 24.50
C LEU A 57 2.53 22.42 24.52
N GLU A 58 2.89 21.86 25.68
CA GLU A 58 3.11 20.41 25.82
C GLU A 58 1.83 19.60 25.56
N LEU A 59 0.69 20.07 26.06
CA LEU A 59 -0.61 19.44 25.79
C LEU A 59 -0.98 19.48 24.31
N ILE A 60 -0.69 20.59 23.62
CA ILE A 60 -0.91 20.73 22.18
C ILE A 60 -0.03 19.73 21.42
N ASP A 61 1.26 19.65 21.74
CA ASP A 61 2.20 18.72 21.10
C ASP A 61 1.81 17.26 21.32
N THR A 62 1.49 16.89 22.56
CA THR A 62 1.00 15.55 22.91
C THR A 62 -0.26 15.21 22.11
N ARG A 63 -1.19 16.15 22.00
CA ARG A 63 -2.42 15.94 21.22
C ARG A 63 -2.14 15.82 19.72
N MET A 64 -1.20 16.58 19.17
CA MET A 64 -0.77 16.44 17.78
C MET A 64 -0.22 15.04 17.50
N GLN A 65 0.68 14.56 18.36
CA GLN A 65 1.27 13.22 18.25
C GLN A 65 0.20 12.12 18.31
N LEU A 66 -0.76 12.22 19.23
CA LEU A 66 -1.88 11.27 19.33
C LEU A 66 -2.77 11.26 18.08
N LEU A 67 -3.04 12.43 17.50
CA LEU A 67 -3.82 12.54 16.26
C LEU A 67 -3.07 11.97 15.05
N ASP A 68 -1.76 12.16 14.98
CA ASP A 68 -0.93 11.57 13.94
C ASP A 68 -0.84 10.05 14.07
N ALA A 69 -0.64 9.53 15.28
CA ALA A 69 -0.66 8.09 15.55
C ALA A 69 -2.02 7.45 15.20
N SER A 70 -3.12 8.08 15.62
CA SER A 70 -4.48 7.63 15.27
C SER A 70 -4.72 7.65 13.77
N TYR A 71 -4.32 8.71 13.07
CA TYR A 71 -4.43 8.79 11.61
C TYR A 71 -3.66 7.66 10.92
N ILE A 72 -2.42 7.43 11.34
CA ILE A 72 -1.56 6.38 10.80
C ILE A 72 -2.22 5.00 10.97
N LEU A 73 -2.76 4.71 12.15
CA LEU A 73 -3.39 3.43 12.44
C LEU A 73 -4.67 3.23 11.62
N HIS A 74 -5.56 4.23 11.56
CA HIS A 74 -6.76 4.13 10.73
C HIS A 74 -6.45 4.00 9.26
N LYS A 75 -5.45 4.74 8.77
CA LYS A 75 -5.00 4.63 7.39
C LYS A 75 -4.49 3.22 7.09
N TYR A 76 -3.74 2.60 8.00
CA TYR A 76 -3.28 1.22 7.82
C TYR A 76 -4.43 0.24 7.59
N PHE A 77 -5.47 0.29 8.43
CA PHE A 77 -6.64 -0.58 8.25
C PHE A 77 -7.37 -0.32 6.94
N TYR A 78 -7.57 0.96 6.58
CA TYR A 78 -8.18 1.35 5.31
C TYR A 78 -7.36 0.87 4.10
N ASP A 79 -6.05 1.10 4.11
CA ASP A 79 -5.14 0.65 3.04
C ASP A 79 -5.16 -0.89 2.92
N GLY A 80 -5.35 -1.61 4.05
CA GLY A 80 -5.53 -3.07 4.07
C GLY A 80 -6.80 -3.53 3.37
N GLU A 81 -7.94 -2.90 3.67
CA GLU A 81 -9.22 -3.17 3.00
C GLU A 81 -9.14 -2.89 1.48
N GLU A 82 -8.53 -1.76 1.08
CA GLU A 82 -8.33 -1.44 -0.34
C GLU A 82 -7.43 -2.46 -1.04
N LEU A 83 -6.37 -2.91 -0.37
CA LEU A 83 -5.44 -3.88 -0.93
C LEU A 83 -6.07 -5.26 -1.08
N LEU A 84 -6.88 -5.71 -0.10
CA LEU A 84 -7.66 -6.94 -0.20
C LEU A 84 -8.66 -6.88 -1.36
N ALA A 85 -9.38 -5.77 -1.50
CA ALA A 85 -10.32 -5.58 -2.61
C ALA A 85 -9.61 -5.60 -3.96
N LEU A 86 -8.42 -4.99 -4.05
CA LEU A 86 -7.59 -5.00 -5.26
C LEU A 86 -7.12 -6.42 -5.60
N ILE A 87 -6.63 -7.19 -4.62
CA ILE A 87 -6.22 -8.59 -4.81
C ILE A 87 -7.40 -9.44 -5.30
N ALA A 88 -8.58 -9.26 -4.70
CA ALA A 88 -9.80 -9.97 -5.10
C ALA A 88 -10.22 -9.64 -6.54
N ALA A 89 -10.18 -8.35 -6.92
CA ALA A 89 -10.47 -7.92 -8.28
C ALA A 89 -9.49 -8.54 -9.30
N ARG A 90 -8.18 -8.55 -9.00
CA ARG A 90 -7.17 -9.20 -9.87
C ARG A 90 -7.38 -10.70 -10.03
N ARG A 91 -7.79 -11.37 -8.95
CA ARG A 91 -8.13 -12.80 -9.00
C ARG A 91 -9.34 -13.05 -9.89
N GLN A 92 -10.35 -12.19 -9.82
CA GLN A 92 -11.55 -12.30 -10.65
C GLN A 92 -11.24 -12.04 -12.13
N GLU A 93 -10.43 -11.02 -12.44
CA GLU A 93 -9.95 -10.75 -13.81
C GLU A 93 -9.24 -11.98 -14.39
N LEU A 94 -8.31 -12.58 -13.63
CA LEU A 94 -7.59 -13.77 -14.04
C LEU A 94 -8.53 -14.97 -14.31
N GLN A 95 -9.59 -15.12 -13.53
CA GLN A 95 -10.61 -16.15 -13.75
C GLN A 95 -11.47 -15.89 -14.98
N GLN A 96 -11.78 -14.62 -15.29
CA GLN A 96 -12.54 -14.26 -16.49
C GLN A 96 -11.73 -14.50 -17.76
N ASP A 97 -10.45 -14.11 -17.77
CA ASP A 97 -9.55 -14.35 -18.90
C ASP A 97 -9.44 -15.85 -19.22
N LEU A 98 -9.39 -16.68 -18.17
CA LEU A 98 -9.40 -18.15 -18.25
C LEU A 98 -10.68 -18.75 -18.84
N GLN A 99 -11.82 -18.10 -18.64
CA GLN A 99 -13.12 -18.57 -19.13
C GLN A 99 -13.45 -18.04 -20.53
N SER A 100 -12.61 -17.17 -21.09
CA SER A 100 -12.80 -16.62 -22.43
C SER A 100 -12.67 -17.71 -23.51
N GLU A 101 -13.45 -17.58 -24.59
CA GLU A 101 -13.42 -18.54 -25.71
C GLU A 101 -12.03 -18.62 -26.37
N ASP A 102 -11.25 -17.53 -26.28
CA ASP A 102 -9.91 -17.40 -26.84
C ASP A 102 -8.79 -17.84 -25.88
N ALA A 103 -9.10 -18.36 -24.70
CA ALA A 103 -8.12 -18.70 -23.66
C ALA A 103 -7.02 -19.71 -24.11
N GLY A 104 -7.26 -20.46 -25.18
CA GLY A 104 -6.30 -21.39 -25.78
C GLY A 104 -5.40 -20.79 -26.87
N THR A 105 -5.55 -19.50 -27.21
CA THR A 105 -4.79 -18.84 -28.28
C THR A 105 -3.45 -18.29 -27.77
N VAL A 106 -2.47 -18.19 -28.68
CA VAL A 106 -1.13 -17.63 -28.38
C VAL A 106 -1.22 -16.13 -28.11
N GLU A 107 -2.20 -15.44 -28.70
CA GLU A 107 -2.49 -14.03 -28.46
C GLU A 107 -3.05 -13.80 -27.06
N ALA A 108 -3.96 -14.66 -26.58
CA ALA A 108 -4.44 -14.62 -25.20
C ALA A 108 -3.29 -14.86 -24.20
N PHE A 109 -2.41 -15.82 -24.50
CA PHE A 109 -1.20 -16.07 -23.73
C PHE A 109 -0.32 -14.83 -23.56
N HIS A 110 0.01 -14.14 -24.65
CA HIS A 110 0.87 -12.94 -24.60
C HIS A 110 0.20 -11.75 -23.90
N ARG A 111 -1.10 -11.56 -24.11
CA ARG A 111 -1.86 -10.48 -23.45
C ARG A 111 -1.93 -10.68 -21.95
N MET A 112 -2.28 -11.88 -21.51
CA MET A 112 -2.27 -12.24 -20.10
C MET A 112 -0.88 -12.06 -19.52
N HIS A 113 0.15 -12.69 -20.08
CA HIS A 113 1.50 -12.66 -19.50
C HIS A 113 2.05 -11.24 -19.30
N SER A 114 1.97 -10.39 -20.33
CA SER A 114 2.66 -9.08 -20.32
C SER A 114 1.97 -7.99 -19.49
N THR A 115 0.63 -8.00 -19.42
CA THR A 115 -0.14 -7.02 -18.63
C THR A 115 -0.24 -7.47 -17.19
N PHE A 116 -0.37 -8.77 -16.97
CA PHE A 116 -0.51 -9.38 -15.66
C PHE A 116 0.79 -9.36 -14.87
N GLU A 117 1.95 -9.66 -15.47
CA GLU A 117 3.22 -9.60 -14.74
C GLU A 117 3.54 -8.20 -14.22
N ARG A 118 3.27 -7.16 -15.05
CA ARG A 118 3.48 -5.78 -14.63
C ARG A 118 2.54 -5.37 -13.50
N SER A 119 1.27 -5.77 -13.55
CA SER A 119 0.32 -5.47 -12.47
C SER A 119 0.64 -6.24 -11.19
N LEU A 120 1.11 -7.48 -11.32
CA LEU A 120 1.52 -8.33 -10.20
C LEU A 120 2.76 -7.79 -9.49
N GLN A 121 3.77 -7.30 -10.24
CA GLN A 121 4.95 -6.66 -9.66
C GLN A 121 4.57 -5.40 -8.85
N LEU A 122 3.68 -4.57 -9.38
CA LEU A 122 3.20 -3.39 -8.64
C LEU A 122 2.45 -3.79 -7.36
N LEU A 123 1.65 -4.85 -7.43
CA LEU A 123 0.90 -5.37 -6.30
C LEU A 123 1.84 -5.97 -5.24
N GLU A 124 2.89 -6.67 -5.65
CA GLU A 124 3.94 -7.19 -4.77
C GLU A 124 4.62 -6.06 -4.00
N ASP A 125 5.00 -4.97 -4.68
CA ASP A 125 5.58 -3.79 -4.05
C ASP A 125 4.62 -3.13 -3.05
N GLN A 126 3.32 -3.11 -3.34
CA GLN A 126 2.30 -2.59 -2.43
C GLN A 126 2.13 -3.47 -1.19
N VAL A 127 2.05 -4.79 -1.36
CA VAL A 127 1.96 -5.76 -0.26
C VAL A 127 3.20 -5.69 0.62
N ARG A 128 4.39 -5.58 0.03
CA ARG A 128 5.64 -5.44 0.79
C ARG A 128 5.66 -4.15 1.62
N LYS A 129 5.28 -3.01 1.02
CA LYS A 129 5.16 -1.75 1.77
C LYS A 129 4.13 -1.83 2.89
N PHE A 130 3.04 -2.57 2.66
CA PHE A 130 2.02 -2.81 3.67
C PHE A 130 2.55 -3.64 4.85
N GLN A 131 3.31 -4.70 4.57
CA GLN A 131 3.99 -5.53 5.57
C GLN A 131 5.04 -4.74 6.36
N ASP A 132 5.88 -3.95 5.69
CA ASP A 132 6.86 -3.07 6.33
C ASP A 132 6.16 -2.08 7.28
N ARG A 133 5.00 -1.55 6.87
CA ARG A 133 4.19 -0.67 7.71
C ARG A 133 3.57 -1.42 8.89
N ALA A 134 3.09 -2.65 8.70
CA ALA A 134 2.57 -3.49 9.76
C ALA A 134 3.64 -3.74 10.83
N ALA A 135 4.87 -4.09 10.42
CA ALA A 135 6.00 -4.31 11.32
C ALA A 135 6.34 -3.04 12.14
N GLN A 136 6.34 -1.87 11.51
CA GLN A 136 6.53 -0.59 12.22
C GLN A 136 5.41 -0.30 13.23
N LEU A 137 4.16 -0.66 12.92
CA LEU A 137 3.04 -0.42 13.83
C LEU A 137 3.03 -1.44 14.98
N GLN A 138 3.42 -2.69 14.74
CA GLN A 138 3.53 -3.72 15.77
C GLN A 138 4.60 -3.40 16.82
N THR A 139 5.63 -2.60 16.49
CA THR A 139 6.57 -2.12 17.51
C THR A 139 6.03 -0.95 18.34
N ALA A 140 5.04 -0.22 17.81
CA ALA A 140 4.44 0.95 18.46
C ALA A 140 3.15 0.64 19.25
N TYR A 141 2.50 -0.49 18.97
CA TYR A 141 1.23 -0.88 19.60
C TYR A 141 1.36 -2.25 20.30
N ALA A 142 0.51 -2.48 21.31
CA ALA A 142 0.44 -3.73 22.06
C ALA A 142 -1.03 -4.16 22.28
N GLY A 143 -1.23 -5.39 22.75
CA GLY A 143 -2.55 -5.95 23.07
C GLY A 143 -3.43 -6.09 21.82
N GLU A 144 -4.73 -5.76 21.96
CA GLU A 144 -5.73 -5.91 20.91
C GLU A 144 -5.37 -5.15 19.61
N LYS A 145 -4.75 -3.97 19.72
CA LYS A 145 -4.34 -3.20 18.54
C LYS A 145 -3.25 -3.90 17.75
N ALA A 146 -2.25 -4.47 18.43
CA ALA A 146 -1.19 -5.23 17.77
C ALA A 146 -1.73 -6.51 17.13
N ALA A 147 -2.66 -7.19 17.82
CA ALA A 147 -3.34 -8.36 17.29
C ALA A 147 -4.13 -8.04 16.02
N GLY A 148 -4.92 -6.94 16.01
CA GLY A 148 -5.65 -6.51 14.81
C GLY A 148 -4.73 -6.11 13.66
N ILE A 149 -3.59 -5.46 13.93
CA ILE A 149 -2.60 -5.16 12.88
C ILE A 149 -2.05 -6.46 12.28
N GLN A 150 -1.71 -7.44 13.13
CA GLN A 150 -1.20 -8.74 12.69
C GLN A 150 -2.25 -9.51 11.88
N GLU A 151 -3.50 -9.51 12.29
CA GLU A 151 -4.59 -10.20 11.61
C GLU A 151 -4.75 -9.68 10.17
N VAL A 152 -4.81 -8.36 9.99
CA VAL A 152 -4.96 -7.76 8.66
C VAL A 152 -3.72 -7.97 7.79
N GLU A 153 -2.52 -7.90 8.37
CA GLU A 153 -1.28 -8.27 7.66
C GLU A 153 -1.34 -9.71 7.14
N GLN A 154 -1.76 -10.64 7.99
CA GLN A 154 -1.87 -12.05 7.61
C GLN A 154 -2.94 -12.26 6.54
N GLU A 155 -4.08 -11.58 6.62
CA GLU A 155 -5.15 -11.69 5.64
C GLU A 155 -4.68 -11.22 4.26
N VAL A 156 -4.03 -10.05 4.17
CA VAL A 156 -3.44 -9.52 2.93
C VAL A 156 -2.39 -10.48 2.38
N SER A 157 -1.48 -10.95 3.24
CA SER A 157 -0.41 -11.87 2.87
C SER A 157 -0.94 -13.21 2.34
N GLN A 158 -2.00 -13.74 2.94
CA GLN A 158 -2.66 -14.97 2.50
C GLN A 158 -3.41 -14.77 1.18
N ALA A 159 -4.16 -13.68 1.04
CA ALA A 159 -4.88 -13.35 -0.19
C ALA A 159 -3.90 -13.20 -1.37
N PHE A 160 -2.79 -12.49 -1.15
CA PHE A 160 -1.76 -12.30 -2.18
C PHE A 160 -1.06 -13.62 -2.54
N ARG A 161 -0.73 -14.47 -1.55
CA ARG A 161 -0.18 -15.81 -1.82
C ARG A 161 -1.14 -16.65 -2.66
N GLY A 162 -2.43 -16.64 -2.33
CA GLY A 162 -3.45 -17.35 -3.09
C GLY A 162 -3.58 -16.84 -4.52
N LEU A 163 -3.38 -15.54 -4.76
CA LEU A 163 -3.29 -14.98 -6.10
C LEU A 163 -2.08 -15.55 -6.84
N LEU A 164 -0.87 -15.49 -6.25
CA LEU A 164 0.36 -16.01 -6.86
C LEU A 164 0.24 -17.50 -7.23
N GLU A 165 -0.36 -18.31 -6.38
CA GLU A 165 -0.60 -19.74 -6.64
C GLU A 165 -1.53 -19.94 -7.85
N ALA A 166 -2.61 -19.16 -7.95
CA ALA A 166 -3.51 -19.21 -9.11
C ALA A 166 -2.79 -18.83 -10.41
N CYS A 167 -1.89 -17.85 -10.35
CA CYS A 167 -1.06 -17.44 -11.49
C CYS A 167 -0.08 -18.52 -11.92
N GLY A 168 0.61 -19.15 -10.96
CA GLY A 168 1.53 -20.26 -11.25
C GLY A 168 0.81 -21.45 -11.88
N GLY A 169 -0.37 -21.80 -11.39
CA GLY A 169 -1.22 -22.84 -11.99
C GLY A 169 -1.63 -22.51 -13.42
N LEU A 170 -1.95 -21.25 -13.70
CA LEU A 170 -2.32 -20.77 -15.03
C LEU A 170 -1.16 -20.82 -16.02
N GLN A 171 0.03 -20.37 -15.61
CA GLN A 171 1.24 -20.45 -16.42
C GLN A 171 1.57 -21.90 -16.80
N ALA A 172 1.42 -22.84 -15.86
CA ALA A 172 1.60 -24.26 -16.13
C ALA A 172 0.59 -24.80 -17.15
N TRP A 173 -0.70 -24.51 -16.97
CA TRP A 173 -1.76 -24.94 -17.89
C TRP A 173 -1.56 -24.40 -19.32
N LEU A 174 -1.20 -23.11 -19.44
CA LEU A 174 -0.92 -22.49 -20.74
C LEU A 174 0.29 -23.12 -21.44
N ARG A 175 1.34 -23.45 -20.68
CA ARG A 175 2.52 -24.14 -21.20
C ARG A 175 2.15 -25.52 -21.76
N ASP A 176 1.33 -26.29 -21.04
CA ASP A 176 0.86 -27.60 -21.49
C ASP A 176 0.02 -27.49 -22.78
N MET A 177 -0.83 -26.46 -22.88
CA MET A 177 -1.61 -26.22 -24.11
C MET A 177 -0.75 -25.83 -25.30
N ALA A 178 0.27 -25.00 -25.09
CA ALA A 178 1.22 -24.62 -26.13
C ALA A 178 2.03 -25.83 -26.62
N ASP A 179 2.51 -26.67 -25.71
CA ASP A 179 3.23 -27.90 -26.07
C ASP A 179 2.33 -28.89 -26.83
N LYS A 180 1.06 -29.01 -26.44
CA LYS A 180 0.05 -29.80 -27.17
C LYS A 180 -0.18 -29.26 -28.58
N HIS A 181 -0.36 -27.94 -28.75
CA HIS A 181 -0.53 -27.33 -30.06
C HIS A 181 0.70 -27.55 -30.95
N ARG A 182 1.91 -27.37 -30.40
CA ARG A 182 3.16 -27.64 -31.12
C ARG A 182 3.23 -29.08 -31.59
N PHE A 183 2.88 -30.05 -30.72
CA PHE A 183 2.84 -31.46 -31.10
C PHE A 183 1.90 -31.73 -32.28
N PHE A 184 0.65 -31.22 -32.23
CA PHE A 184 -0.30 -31.40 -33.32
C PHE A 184 0.13 -30.73 -34.62
N SER A 185 0.76 -29.55 -34.56
CA SER A 185 1.34 -28.91 -35.74
C SER A 185 2.43 -29.79 -36.36
N MET A 186 3.41 -30.22 -35.56
CA MET A 186 4.49 -31.08 -36.03
C MET A 186 3.98 -32.39 -36.63
N ALA A 187 2.95 -33.00 -36.03
CA ALA A 187 2.33 -34.21 -36.57
C ALA A 187 1.64 -33.96 -37.93
N LYS A 188 0.91 -32.84 -38.07
CA LYS A 188 0.29 -32.45 -39.34
C LYS A 188 1.33 -32.16 -40.42
N ASP A 189 2.42 -31.48 -40.06
CA ASP A 189 3.51 -31.15 -40.97
C ASP A 189 4.20 -32.43 -41.46
N LEU A 190 4.45 -33.39 -40.57
CA LEU A 190 4.98 -34.72 -40.91
C LEU A 190 4.04 -35.51 -41.83
N LEU A 191 2.73 -35.53 -41.54
CA LEU A 191 1.76 -36.21 -42.38
C LEU A 191 1.69 -35.61 -43.79
N SER A 192 1.67 -34.28 -43.88
CA SER A 192 1.70 -33.55 -45.16
C SER A 192 2.97 -33.84 -45.95
N TRP A 193 4.12 -33.87 -45.26
CA TRP A 193 5.40 -34.23 -45.86
C TRP A 193 5.37 -35.67 -46.39
N MET A 194 4.89 -36.64 -45.60
CA MET A 194 4.78 -38.04 -46.02
C MET A 194 3.87 -38.21 -47.23
N GLU A 195 2.70 -37.55 -47.26
CA GLU A 195 1.80 -37.56 -48.41
C GLU A 195 2.46 -37.00 -49.66
N SER A 196 3.22 -35.91 -49.52
CA SER A 196 3.98 -35.30 -50.62
C SER A 196 5.06 -36.25 -51.15
N THR A 197 5.87 -36.86 -50.27
CA THR A 197 6.91 -37.81 -50.66
C THR A 197 6.33 -39.07 -51.31
N MET A 198 5.24 -39.63 -50.77
CA MET A 198 4.54 -40.76 -51.40
C MET A 198 4.03 -40.42 -52.79
N ARG A 199 3.49 -39.21 -52.98
CA ARG A 199 3.05 -38.73 -54.29
C ARG A 199 4.23 -38.60 -55.25
N GLN A 200 5.36 -38.07 -54.80
CA GLN A 200 6.59 -37.95 -55.59
C GLN A 200 7.15 -39.31 -56.02
N MET A 201 7.19 -40.30 -55.13
CA MET A 201 7.65 -41.66 -55.45
C MET A 201 6.77 -42.30 -56.53
N LYS A 202 5.44 -42.20 -56.41
CA LYS A 202 4.50 -42.70 -57.43
C LYS A 202 4.68 -42.02 -58.79
N THR A 203 5.14 -40.77 -58.83
CA THR A 203 5.44 -40.07 -60.09
C THR A 203 6.83 -40.36 -60.66
N GLN A 204 7.75 -40.95 -59.87
CA GLN A 204 9.10 -41.31 -60.32
C GLN A 204 9.22 -42.74 -60.86
N GLU A 205 8.22 -43.61 -60.64
CA GLU A 205 8.12 -44.92 -61.31
C GLU A 205 7.72 -44.74 -62.79
N ASN A 206 8.66 -44.26 -63.60
CA ASN A 206 8.79 -44.60 -65.03
C ASN A 206 10.16 -44.15 -65.58
N PRO A 207 11.27 -44.83 -65.25
CA PRO A 207 12.40 -44.93 -66.15
C PRO A 207 12.10 -46.03 -67.19
N ARG A 208 12.26 -45.69 -68.47
CA ARG A 208 12.11 -46.58 -69.63
C ARG A 208 12.92 -47.87 -69.51
#